data_AF-A0A960ZP19-F1
#
_entry.id   AF-A0A960ZP19-F1
#
_cell.length_a   1.000
_cell.length_b   1.000
_cell.length_c   1.000
_cell.angle_alpha   90.00
_cell.angle_beta   90.00
_cell.angle_gamma   90.00
#
_symmetry.space_group_name_H-M   'P 1'
#
loop_
_entity.id
_entity.type
_entity.pdbx_description
1 polymer ?
#
loop_
_entity_poly.entity_id
_entity_poly.type
_entity_poly.pdbx_seq_one_letter_code
_entity_poly.pdbx_strand_id
1 'polypeptide(L)'
;MVGGIRADDVPPLPDGATLAFEEDWTSGAIDPARWYALRKQWGAGNHGVVPENVGIAREEGRFVLQCLAHGDDYDGTVTGQWGKKTRVGGVLVTRQHFGSGRFEVRMKIGTPEQAHPAGCVPAIWTYGYRAVRVAENLAAGFTDTQPLYHPYLQEWGPGNCFYWSEIDFPEFGKQGEFERPMYNTFLNKQHDSLTYPVHGAADGQWHTWITDWHTELVPIDGVTDSQVSEAEGFHWVNTKEVPYDRYWGNPLKKLGPGRYAVYAGRVARHWVDGKLVGENTRFVPSMGAQLNLGVWLPDWAGPAKWKEVQIRFDRIRIWQFNDPGDVKGILRDHIDDNFDVAGNPVK
;
A
#
# COMPACT_ATOMS: atom_id res chain seq x y z
N MET A 1 -22.99 8.95 32.76
CA MET A 1 -22.66 7.57 32.36
C MET A 1 -21.39 7.64 31.53
N VAL A 2 -20.27 7.12 32.04
CA VAL A 2 -19.04 6.98 31.25
C VAL A 2 -19.23 5.72 30.41
N GLY A 3 -19.60 5.89 29.14
CA GLY A 3 -19.68 4.77 28.20
C GLY A 3 -18.29 4.19 28.02
N GLY A 4 -18.08 2.96 28.50
CA GLY A 4 -16.85 2.23 28.24
C GLY A 4 -16.73 1.95 26.74
N ILE A 5 -15.51 2.11 26.21
CA ILE A 5 -15.14 1.75 24.85
C ILE A 5 -15.40 0.25 24.68
N ARG A 6 -16.21 -0.14 23.69
CA ARG A 6 -16.43 -1.56 23.37
C ARG A 6 -15.16 -2.12 22.73
N ALA A 7 -14.91 -3.42 22.88
CA ALA A 7 -13.73 -4.08 22.31
C ALA A 7 -13.61 -3.90 20.77
N ASP A 8 -14.72 -3.62 20.09
CA ASP A 8 -14.81 -3.47 18.64
C ASP A 8 -14.82 -2.01 18.17
N ASP A 9 -14.82 -1.04 19.10
CA ASP A 9 -14.73 0.38 18.76
C ASP A 9 -13.29 0.74 18.35
N VAL A 10 -13.13 1.81 17.58
CA VAL A 10 -11.80 2.34 17.26
C VAL A 10 -11.11 2.80 18.56
N PRO A 11 -9.93 2.25 18.91
CA PRO A 11 -9.27 2.61 20.16
C PRO A 11 -8.79 4.07 20.14
N PRO A 12 -8.54 4.70 21.30
CA PRO A 12 -7.85 5.98 21.34
C PRO A 12 -6.46 5.84 20.70
N LEU A 13 -5.91 6.95 20.20
CA LEU A 13 -4.55 6.98 19.71
C LEU A 13 -3.57 6.61 20.84
N PRO A 14 -2.50 5.85 20.56
CA PRO A 14 -1.45 5.58 21.52
C PRO A 14 -0.77 6.87 22.03
N ASP A 15 -0.20 6.81 23.23
CA ASP A 15 0.61 7.89 23.76
C ASP A 15 1.78 8.20 22.83
N GLY A 16 1.99 9.49 22.52
CA GLY A 16 3.06 9.94 21.63
C GLY A 16 2.73 9.84 20.13
N ALA A 17 1.53 9.38 19.76
CA ALA A 17 1.07 9.44 18.37
C ALA A 17 1.02 10.90 17.88
N THR A 18 1.53 11.16 16.68
CA THR A 18 1.56 12.51 16.08
C THR A 18 0.80 12.54 14.76
N LEU A 19 0.02 13.59 14.53
CA LEU A 19 -0.60 13.82 13.21
C LEU A 19 0.53 14.14 12.21
N ALA A 20 0.78 13.21 11.30
CA ALA A 20 1.86 13.30 10.32
C ALA A 20 1.38 13.81 8.96
N PHE A 21 0.10 13.63 8.66
CA PHE A 21 -0.48 14.05 7.38
C PHE A 21 -1.98 14.30 7.54
N GLU A 22 -2.48 15.39 6.95
CA GLU A 22 -3.91 15.68 6.83
C GLU A 22 -4.22 16.30 5.46
N GLU A 23 -5.22 15.78 4.76
CA GLU A 23 -5.69 16.32 3.48
C GLU A 23 -7.21 16.37 3.48
N ASP A 24 -7.74 17.52 3.04
CA ASP A 24 -9.17 17.80 2.94
C ASP A 24 -9.57 18.49 1.62
N TRP A 25 -8.59 18.68 0.72
CA TRP A 25 -8.72 19.27 -0.61
C TRP A 25 -9.29 20.68 -0.65
N THR A 26 -9.36 21.38 0.49
CA THR A 26 -9.97 22.72 0.58
C THR A 26 -9.30 23.77 -0.30
N SER A 27 -8.04 23.54 -0.71
CA SER A 27 -7.32 24.36 -1.69
C SER A 27 -7.93 24.31 -3.10
N GLY A 28 -8.73 23.29 -3.41
CA GLY A 28 -9.24 23.02 -4.76
C GLY A 28 -8.21 22.46 -5.73
N ALA A 29 -7.00 22.09 -5.25
CA ALA A 29 -5.91 21.61 -6.09
C ALA A 29 -5.10 20.49 -5.41
N ILE A 30 -4.53 19.60 -6.22
CA ILE A 30 -3.56 18.59 -5.75
C ILE A 30 -2.22 19.28 -5.56
N ASP A 31 -1.69 19.28 -4.33
CA ASP A 31 -0.37 19.84 -4.04
C ASP A 31 0.74 18.89 -4.54
N PRO A 32 1.52 19.27 -5.57
CA PRO A 32 2.56 18.41 -6.12
C PRO A 32 3.76 18.23 -5.18
N ALA A 33 3.88 19.00 -4.09
CA ALA A 33 4.88 18.76 -3.05
C ALA A 33 4.47 17.60 -2.12
N ARG A 34 3.19 17.23 -2.10
CA ARG A 34 2.62 16.22 -1.20
C ARG A 34 2.17 14.98 -1.93
N TRP A 35 1.78 15.13 -3.20
CA TRP A 35 1.16 14.09 -4.00
C TRP A 35 1.77 13.98 -5.39
N TYR A 36 1.59 12.83 -6.02
CA TYR A 36 1.80 12.61 -7.44
C TYR A 36 0.82 11.54 -7.95
N ALA A 37 0.45 11.63 -9.22
CA ALA A 37 -0.41 10.65 -9.87
C ALA A 37 0.42 9.70 -10.73
N LEU A 38 0.01 8.44 -10.80
CA LEU A 38 0.78 7.38 -11.45
C LEU A 38 0.45 7.23 -12.92
N ARG A 39 1.45 6.86 -13.71
CA ARG A 39 1.31 6.24 -15.03
C ARG A 39 1.87 4.83 -15.00
N LYS A 40 1.06 3.89 -14.49
CA LYS A 40 1.54 2.54 -14.16
C LYS A 40 0.52 1.45 -14.46
N GLN A 41 1.02 0.34 -14.98
CA GLN A 41 0.24 -0.86 -15.26
C GLN A 41 0.73 -2.01 -14.38
N TRP A 42 -0.21 -2.65 -13.68
CA TRP A 42 0.03 -3.84 -12.88
C TRP A 42 -0.90 -4.96 -13.33
N GLY A 43 -0.47 -6.19 -13.17
CA GLY A 43 -1.27 -7.37 -13.52
C GLY A 43 -1.63 -7.42 -15.00
N ALA A 44 -2.65 -8.23 -15.32
CA ALA A 44 -3.12 -8.47 -16.68
C ALA A 44 -4.51 -7.86 -16.92
N GLY A 45 -4.94 -7.85 -18.19
CA GLY A 45 -6.31 -7.50 -18.61
C GLY A 45 -6.67 -6.02 -18.51
N ASN A 46 -5.70 -5.14 -18.29
CA ASN A 46 -5.90 -3.71 -18.16
C ASN A 46 -4.80 -2.90 -18.85
N HIS A 47 -5.03 -1.60 -18.97
CA HIS A 47 -4.12 -0.67 -19.63
C HIS A 47 -3.55 0.37 -18.66
N GLY A 48 -3.52 0.04 -17.37
CA GLY A 48 -2.91 0.80 -16.31
C GLY A 48 -3.77 1.92 -15.73
N VAL A 49 -3.14 2.74 -14.92
CA VAL A 49 -3.68 3.97 -14.36
C VAL A 49 -2.93 5.15 -14.95
N VAL A 50 -3.59 6.30 -15.07
CA VAL A 50 -2.99 7.49 -15.67
C VAL A 50 -3.33 8.76 -14.88
N PRO A 51 -2.45 9.79 -14.90
CA PRO A 51 -2.70 11.06 -14.25
C PRO A 51 -3.95 11.80 -14.75
N GLU A 52 -4.33 11.61 -16.02
CA GLU A 52 -5.51 12.24 -16.63
C GLU A 52 -6.83 11.83 -15.96
N ASN A 53 -6.83 10.69 -15.25
CA ASN A 53 -7.98 10.19 -14.51
C ASN A 53 -8.01 10.66 -13.05
N VAL A 54 -7.16 11.61 -12.66
CA VAL A 54 -7.04 12.08 -11.29
C VAL A 54 -7.23 13.60 -11.25
N GLY A 55 -8.15 14.07 -10.40
CA GLY A 55 -8.43 15.51 -10.28
C GLY A 55 -9.23 15.88 -9.05
N ILE A 56 -9.42 17.18 -8.83
CA ILE A 56 -10.30 17.69 -7.77
C ILE A 56 -11.66 18.03 -8.36
N ALA A 57 -12.71 17.51 -7.75
CA ALA A 57 -14.11 17.79 -8.10
C ALA A 57 -14.80 18.55 -6.96
N ARG A 58 -15.96 19.14 -7.26
CA ARG A 58 -16.83 19.75 -6.24
C ARG A 58 -18.07 18.88 -6.05
N GLU A 59 -18.32 18.46 -4.82
CA GLU A 59 -19.49 17.66 -4.43
C GLU A 59 -20.09 18.27 -3.17
N GLU A 60 -21.40 18.53 -3.16
CA GLU A 60 -22.11 19.07 -1.98
C GLU A 60 -21.44 20.30 -1.35
N GLY A 61 -20.84 21.17 -2.18
CA GLY A 61 -20.19 22.39 -1.74
C GLY A 61 -18.74 22.25 -1.26
N ARG A 62 -18.20 21.03 -1.13
CA ARG A 62 -16.79 20.74 -0.76
C ARG A 62 -15.97 20.28 -1.96
N PHE A 63 -14.66 20.46 -1.87
CA PHE A 63 -13.71 19.86 -2.80
C PHE A 63 -13.39 18.43 -2.36
N VAL A 64 -13.25 17.54 -3.34
CA VAL A 64 -12.92 16.12 -3.12
C VAL A 64 -11.96 15.66 -4.20
N LEU A 65 -11.07 14.72 -3.86
CA LEU A 65 -10.31 13.97 -4.86
C LEU A 65 -11.26 13.06 -5.63
N GLN A 66 -11.15 13.08 -6.95
CA GLN A 66 -11.84 12.20 -7.87
C GLN A 66 -10.83 11.37 -8.65
N CYS A 67 -11.02 10.05 -8.61
CA CYS A 67 -10.30 9.09 -9.43
C CYS A 67 -11.30 8.43 -10.39
N LEU A 68 -11.05 8.57 -11.69
CA LEU A 68 -11.89 8.00 -12.76
C LEU A 68 -11.37 6.63 -13.19
N ALA A 69 -12.31 5.78 -13.59
CA ALA A 69 -12.03 4.53 -14.28
C ALA A 69 -12.84 4.45 -15.57
N HIS A 70 -12.24 3.90 -16.62
CA HIS A 70 -12.84 3.72 -17.94
C HIS A 70 -13.11 2.23 -18.19
N GLY A 71 -14.37 1.89 -18.42
CA GLY A 71 -14.81 0.51 -18.61
C GLY A 71 -14.67 0.04 -20.05
N ASP A 72 -15.31 -1.07 -20.36
CA ASP A 72 -15.31 -1.71 -21.68
C ASP A 72 -16.01 -0.86 -22.76
N ASP A 73 -16.96 -0.01 -22.35
CA ASP A 73 -17.77 0.79 -23.27
C ASP A 73 -17.25 2.23 -23.43
N TYR A 74 -16.09 2.56 -22.84
CA TYR A 74 -15.51 3.89 -22.88
C TYR A 74 -15.14 4.30 -24.32
N ASP A 75 -15.68 5.43 -24.76
CA ASP A 75 -15.51 5.98 -26.12
C ASP A 75 -14.75 7.33 -26.15
N GLY A 76 -14.27 7.80 -25.00
CA GLY A 76 -13.54 9.06 -24.85
C GLY A 76 -12.11 9.04 -25.42
N THR A 77 -11.31 10.04 -25.04
CA THR A 77 -9.98 10.27 -25.64
C THR A 77 -8.81 9.84 -24.76
N VAL A 78 -9.01 9.63 -23.47
CA VAL A 78 -7.93 9.23 -22.55
C VAL A 78 -7.48 7.81 -22.90
N THR A 79 -6.16 7.63 -22.93
CA THR A 79 -5.52 6.35 -23.23
C THR A 79 -4.52 5.97 -22.14
N GLY A 80 -4.47 4.69 -21.82
CA GLY A 80 -3.43 4.07 -21.02
C GLY A 80 -2.35 3.43 -21.89
N GLN A 81 -1.74 2.38 -21.36
CA GLN A 81 -0.68 1.62 -22.03
C GLN A 81 -1.15 1.10 -23.40
N TRP A 82 -0.22 1.10 -24.36
CA TRP A 82 -0.42 0.72 -25.76
C TRP A 82 -1.49 1.55 -26.52
N GLY A 83 -1.77 2.77 -26.06
CA GLY A 83 -2.76 3.66 -26.67
C GLY A 83 -4.20 3.16 -26.52
N LYS A 84 -4.46 2.29 -25.53
CA LYS A 84 -5.77 1.68 -25.30
C LYS A 84 -6.63 2.57 -24.39
N LYS A 85 -7.92 2.66 -24.70
CA LYS A 85 -8.86 3.58 -24.04
C LYS A 85 -9.63 2.96 -22.87
N THR A 86 -9.90 1.66 -22.96
CA THR A 86 -10.69 0.91 -21.98
C THR A 86 -9.79 0.39 -20.87
N ARG A 87 -10.35 0.05 -19.71
CA ARG A 87 -9.60 -0.50 -18.57
C ARG A 87 -8.42 0.38 -18.13
N VAL A 88 -8.68 1.68 -18.09
CA VAL A 88 -7.74 2.72 -17.63
C VAL A 88 -8.28 3.33 -16.34
N GLY A 89 -7.49 3.28 -15.27
CA GLY A 89 -7.85 3.82 -13.95
C GLY A 89 -7.13 5.12 -13.60
N GLY A 90 -7.23 5.54 -12.34
CA GLY A 90 -6.58 6.73 -11.80
C GLY A 90 -6.19 6.51 -10.35
N VAL A 91 -4.93 6.80 -10.01
CA VAL A 91 -4.37 6.60 -8.66
C VAL A 91 -3.51 7.79 -8.28
N LEU A 92 -3.72 8.29 -7.06
CA LEU A 92 -2.91 9.33 -6.43
C LEU A 92 -2.11 8.73 -5.27
N VAL A 93 -0.85 9.18 -5.14
CA VAL A 93 0.11 8.62 -4.18
C VAL A 93 0.76 9.74 -3.38
N THR A 94 0.89 9.54 -2.08
CA THR A 94 1.63 10.47 -1.22
C THR A 94 3.11 10.43 -1.55
N ARG A 95 3.79 11.58 -1.58
CA ARG A 95 5.26 11.60 -1.67
C ARG A 95 5.92 11.06 -0.41
N GLN A 96 5.35 11.38 0.75
CA GLN A 96 5.83 10.92 2.04
C GLN A 96 5.59 9.42 2.22
N HIS A 97 6.58 8.74 2.82
CA HIS A 97 6.45 7.38 3.33
C HIS A 97 6.05 7.41 4.81
N PHE A 98 5.18 6.49 5.20
CA PHE A 98 4.60 6.36 6.53
C PHE A 98 4.97 4.99 7.13
N GLY A 99 5.37 4.96 8.40
CA GLY A 99 5.51 3.72 9.20
C GLY A 99 4.21 3.39 9.95
N SER A 100 4.33 2.67 11.07
CA SER A 100 3.20 2.38 11.96
C SER A 100 2.34 3.62 12.25
N GLY A 101 1.04 3.40 12.33
CA GLY A 101 0.11 4.51 12.46
C GLY A 101 -1.34 4.15 12.23
N ARG A 102 -2.18 5.15 12.49
CA ARG A 102 -3.60 5.15 12.10
C ARG A 102 -3.75 5.85 10.77
N PHE A 103 -4.27 5.15 9.78
CA PHE A 103 -4.68 5.69 8.49
C PHE A 103 -6.20 5.80 8.50
N GLU A 104 -6.71 7.03 8.51
CA GLU A 104 -8.14 7.34 8.40
C GLU A 104 -8.40 7.96 7.03
N VAL A 105 -9.20 7.30 6.20
CA VAL A 105 -9.54 7.75 4.86
C VAL A 105 -11.04 7.67 4.69
N ARG A 106 -11.65 8.77 4.26
CA ARG A 106 -13.06 8.80 3.92
C ARG A 106 -13.24 8.72 2.42
N MET A 107 -13.92 7.65 2.00
CA MET A 107 -14.05 7.23 0.61
C MET A 107 -15.52 7.02 0.26
N LYS A 108 -15.89 7.29 -1.00
CA LYS A 108 -17.19 7.02 -1.59
C LYS A 108 -17.02 6.17 -2.85
N ILE A 109 -17.72 5.04 -2.87
CA ILE A 109 -17.70 4.07 -3.97
C ILE A 109 -19.09 4.02 -4.60
N GLY A 110 -19.14 4.13 -5.93
CA GLY A 110 -20.37 4.03 -6.70
C GLY A 110 -21.29 5.25 -6.58
N THR A 111 -22.50 5.09 -7.07
CA THR A 111 -23.63 6.02 -6.87
C THR A 111 -24.82 5.26 -6.29
N PRO A 112 -25.85 5.93 -5.76
CA PRO A 112 -27.07 5.23 -5.33
C PRO A 112 -27.70 4.36 -6.44
N GLU A 113 -27.54 4.74 -7.70
CA GLU A 113 -28.05 4.03 -8.88
C GLU A 113 -27.09 2.93 -9.39
N GLN A 114 -25.80 3.05 -9.08
CA GLN A 114 -24.74 2.11 -9.47
C GLN A 114 -23.77 1.91 -8.29
N ALA A 115 -24.31 1.28 -7.24
CA ALA A 115 -23.62 1.03 -5.98
C ALA A 115 -22.32 0.21 -6.19
N HIS A 116 -22.42 -0.85 -7.01
CA HIS A 116 -21.32 -1.79 -7.26
C HIS A 116 -20.78 -1.64 -8.68
N PRO A 117 -19.72 -0.83 -8.89
CA PRO A 117 -19.08 -0.72 -10.19
C PRO A 117 -18.23 -1.97 -10.49
N ALA A 118 -18.88 -3.09 -10.80
CA ALA A 118 -18.22 -4.35 -11.14
C ALA A 118 -17.20 -4.18 -12.28
N GLY A 119 -16.07 -4.89 -12.21
CA GLY A 119 -14.99 -4.78 -13.19
C GLY A 119 -13.94 -3.69 -12.90
N CYS A 120 -14.03 -3.02 -11.75
CA CYS A 120 -12.96 -2.19 -11.21
C CYS A 120 -12.70 -2.48 -9.73
N VAL A 121 -11.56 -1.97 -9.24
CA VAL A 121 -11.02 -2.16 -7.90
C VAL A 121 -10.78 -0.79 -7.29
N PRO A 122 -11.79 -0.20 -6.62
CA PRO A 122 -11.58 0.91 -5.70
C PRO A 122 -10.68 0.45 -4.56
N ALA A 123 -9.63 1.21 -4.28
CA ALA A 123 -8.61 0.78 -3.34
C ALA A 123 -7.98 1.90 -2.50
N ILE A 124 -7.60 1.51 -1.27
CA ILE A 124 -6.73 2.23 -0.35
C ILE A 124 -5.63 1.26 0.04
N TRP A 125 -4.37 1.63 -0.19
CA TRP A 125 -3.27 0.77 0.20
C TRP A 125 -2.01 1.56 0.53
N THR A 126 -1.13 0.98 1.33
CA THR A 126 0.26 1.44 1.43
C THR A 126 1.11 0.67 0.45
N TYR A 127 2.08 1.32 -0.20
CA TYR A 127 3.02 0.64 -1.08
C TYR A 127 4.40 1.28 -1.03
N GLY A 128 5.43 0.47 -0.95
CA GLY A 128 6.82 0.87 -1.09
C GLY A 128 7.65 -0.30 -1.56
N TYR A 129 8.63 -0.03 -2.42
CA TYR A 129 9.59 -1.03 -2.84
C TYR A 129 10.99 -0.47 -2.96
N ARG A 130 11.95 -1.39 -3.04
CA ARG A 130 13.33 -1.07 -3.41
C ARG A 130 13.94 -2.26 -4.14
N ALA A 131 14.43 -2.01 -5.34
CA ALA A 131 15.27 -2.96 -6.05
C ALA A 131 16.74 -2.77 -5.65
N VAL A 132 17.42 -3.86 -5.31
CA VAL A 132 18.86 -3.90 -5.02
C VAL A 132 19.52 -4.90 -5.96
N ARG A 133 20.55 -4.46 -6.68
CA ARG A 133 21.20 -5.27 -7.73
C ARG A 133 22.64 -5.62 -7.39
N VAL A 134 23.03 -6.82 -7.78
CA VAL A 134 24.42 -7.30 -7.84
C VAL A 134 24.67 -7.99 -9.18
N ALA A 135 25.93 -8.20 -9.54
CA ALA A 135 26.28 -8.98 -10.72
C ALA A 135 25.78 -10.44 -10.58
N GLU A 136 25.37 -11.06 -11.70
CA GLU A 136 24.77 -12.40 -11.68
C GLU A 136 25.67 -13.47 -11.03
N ASN A 137 26.99 -13.35 -11.17
CA ASN A 137 27.94 -14.28 -10.54
C ASN A 137 27.97 -14.18 -9.01
N LEU A 138 27.41 -13.12 -8.42
CA LEU A 138 27.26 -12.94 -6.97
C LEU A 138 25.87 -13.33 -6.47
N ALA A 139 24.92 -13.62 -7.36
CA ALA A 139 23.51 -13.79 -7.04
C ALA A 139 23.19 -14.94 -6.05
N ALA A 140 24.08 -15.93 -5.96
CA ALA A 140 23.86 -17.08 -5.09
C ALA A 140 24.11 -16.79 -3.61
N GLY A 141 24.78 -15.69 -3.26
CA GLY A 141 25.26 -15.41 -1.91
C GLY A 141 24.99 -13.99 -1.43
N PHE A 142 25.24 -13.76 -0.15
CA PHE A 142 25.39 -12.40 0.36
C PHE A 142 26.73 -11.84 -0.12
N THR A 143 26.86 -10.51 -0.17
CA THR A 143 28.07 -9.84 -0.63
C THR A 143 28.38 -8.59 0.19
N ASP A 144 29.65 -8.40 0.50
CA ASP A 144 30.13 -7.21 1.21
C ASP A 144 30.07 -5.95 0.33
N THR A 145 30.04 -6.10 -1.00
CA THR A 145 29.96 -4.98 -1.94
C THR A 145 28.58 -4.34 -2.00
N GLN A 146 27.55 -5.04 -1.51
CA GLN A 146 26.17 -4.57 -1.47
C GLN A 146 25.44 -5.20 -0.27
N PRO A 147 25.60 -4.64 0.94
CA PRO A 147 25.05 -5.23 2.17
C PRO A 147 23.51 -5.36 2.20
N LEU A 148 22.80 -4.59 1.37
CA LEU A 148 21.35 -4.68 1.23
C LEU A 148 20.91 -5.77 0.25
N TYR A 149 21.83 -6.41 -0.48
CA TYR A 149 21.47 -7.51 -1.35
C TYR A 149 21.13 -8.76 -0.54
N HIS A 150 19.93 -9.30 -0.76
CA HIS A 150 19.46 -10.47 -0.05
C HIS A 150 19.11 -11.60 -1.04
N PRO A 151 19.86 -12.71 -1.07
CA PRO A 151 19.71 -13.75 -2.10
C PRO A 151 18.35 -14.45 -2.07
N TYR A 152 17.67 -14.49 -0.91
CA TYR A 152 16.32 -15.06 -0.81
C TYR A 152 15.23 -14.12 -1.33
N LEU A 153 15.52 -12.83 -1.53
CA LEU A 153 14.58 -11.83 -2.03
C LEU A 153 14.69 -11.62 -3.56
N GLN A 154 15.31 -12.56 -4.27
CA GLN A 154 15.48 -12.43 -5.71
C GLN A 154 14.14 -12.48 -6.45
N GLU A 155 13.93 -11.52 -7.34
CA GLU A 155 12.78 -11.38 -8.24
C GLU A 155 13.23 -10.95 -9.64
N TRP A 156 12.53 -11.43 -10.67
CA TRP A 156 12.79 -11.08 -12.09
C TRP A 156 14.21 -11.32 -12.61
N GLY A 157 14.93 -12.28 -12.02
CA GLY A 157 16.20 -12.80 -12.54
C GLY A 157 17.33 -12.76 -11.52
N PRO A 158 18.45 -13.48 -11.79
CA PRO A 158 19.59 -13.55 -10.88
C PRO A 158 20.14 -12.17 -10.54
N GLY A 159 20.49 -11.94 -9.27
CA GLY A 159 21.12 -10.70 -8.82
C GLY A 159 20.19 -9.53 -8.59
N ASN A 160 18.87 -9.69 -8.78
CA ASN A 160 17.86 -8.65 -8.52
C ASN A 160 17.09 -8.95 -7.24
N CYS A 161 17.45 -8.33 -6.12
CA CYS A 161 16.74 -8.40 -4.84
C CYS A 161 15.63 -7.35 -4.81
N PHE A 162 14.44 -7.70 -4.31
CA PHE A 162 13.31 -6.77 -4.19
C PHE A 162 12.74 -6.75 -2.77
N TYR A 163 12.81 -5.58 -2.14
CA TYR A 163 12.12 -5.29 -0.89
C TYR A 163 10.72 -4.76 -1.20
N TRP A 164 9.74 -5.20 -0.42
CA TRP A 164 8.32 -4.87 -0.61
C TRP A 164 7.65 -4.62 0.75
N SER A 165 6.93 -3.52 0.86
CA SER A 165 6.03 -3.22 1.98
C SER A 165 4.67 -2.77 1.46
N GLU A 166 3.62 -3.52 1.79
CA GLU A 166 2.25 -3.17 1.39
C GLU A 166 1.20 -3.70 2.37
N ILE A 167 0.16 -2.90 2.57
CA ILE A 167 -1.06 -3.25 3.27
C ILE A 167 -2.22 -2.71 2.44
N ASP A 168 -3.15 -3.56 2.04
CA ASP A 168 -4.40 -3.17 1.37
C ASP A 168 -5.52 -3.06 2.39
N PHE A 169 -6.28 -1.95 2.38
CA PHE A 169 -7.30 -1.68 3.40
C PHE A 169 -8.38 -0.67 2.97
N PRO A 170 -9.12 -0.87 1.87
CA PRO A 170 -9.36 -2.18 1.24
C PRO A 170 -8.98 -2.24 -0.25
N GLU A 171 -9.06 -3.43 -0.85
CA GLU A 171 -9.24 -3.64 -2.30
C GLU A 171 -10.59 -4.31 -2.60
N PHE A 172 -11.46 -3.64 -3.35
CA PHE A 172 -12.79 -4.15 -3.71
C PHE A 172 -12.86 -4.87 -5.06
N GLY A 173 -13.99 -5.50 -5.35
CA GLY A 173 -14.37 -5.81 -6.73
C GLY A 173 -13.81 -7.10 -7.29
N LYS A 174 -13.22 -7.98 -6.47
CA LYS A 174 -12.74 -9.28 -6.94
C LYS A 174 -13.90 -10.08 -7.52
N GLN A 175 -13.80 -10.44 -8.80
CA GLN A 175 -14.87 -11.07 -9.57
C GLN A 175 -16.20 -10.29 -9.55
N GLY A 176 -16.15 -8.96 -9.35
CA GLY A 176 -17.31 -8.10 -9.21
C GLY A 176 -17.95 -8.10 -7.82
N GLU A 177 -17.33 -8.71 -6.81
CA GLU A 177 -17.82 -8.75 -5.43
C GLU A 177 -17.41 -7.50 -4.64
N PHE A 178 -18.37 -6.86 -3.98
CA PHE A 178 -18.15 -5.65 -3.18
C PHE A 178 -18.49 -5.84 -1.69
N GLU A 179 -19.15 -6.93 -1.31
CA GLU A 179 -19.51 -7.20 0.08
C GLU A 179 -18.35 -7.81 0.89
N ARG A 180 -17.29 -8.26 0.19
CA ARG A 180 -16.12 -8.92 0.80
C ARG A 180 -14.80 -8.42 0.21
N PRO A 181 -14.42 -7.16 0.45
CA PRO A 181 -13.13 -6.65 0.00
C PRO A 181 -11.95 -7.43 0.57
N MET A 182 -10.84 -7.35 -0.16
CA MET A 182 -9.54 -7.88 0.22
C MET A 182 -8.81 -6.93 1.17
N TYR A 183 -8.12 -7.54 2.12
CA TYR A 183 -7.19 -6.91 3.05
C TYR A 183 -5.92 -7.75 3.05
N ASN A 184 -4.97 -7.36 2.21
CA ASN A 184 -3.72 -8.09 2.07
C ASN A 184 -2.60 -7.40 2.83
N THR A 185 -1.60 -8.19 3.18
CA THR A 185 -0.34 -7.71 3.72
C THR A 185 0.79 -8.38 2.97
N PHE A 186 1.73 -7.59 2.48
CA PHE A 186 2.93 -8.07 1.80
C PHE A 186 4.17 -7.64 2.58
N LEU A 187 4.99 -8.63 2.92
CA LEU A 187 6.29 -8.47 3.54
C LEU A 187 7.34 -9.13 2.64
N ASN A 188 8.02 -8.30 1.85
CA ASN A 188 8.96 -8.76 0.84
C ASN A 188 8.31 -9.81 -0.08
N LYS A 189 8.79 -11.06 -0.05
CA LYS A 189 8.22 -12.16 -0.86
C LYS A 189 7.04 -12.89 -0.22
N GLN A 190 6.73 -12.58 1.04
CA GLN A 190 5.61 -13.20 1.75
C GLN A 190 4.36 -12.34 1.61
N HIS A 191 3.21 -12.99 1.55
CA HIS A 191 1.92 -12.30 1.53
C HIS A 191 0.87 -13.12 2.26
N ASP A 192 -0.12 -12.41 2.84
CA ASP A 192 -1.34 -12.99 3.37
C ASP A 192 -2.53 -12.23 2.79
N SER A 193 -3.49 -12.95 2.20
CA SER A 193 -4.65 -12.36 1.55
C SER A 193 -5.91 -12.76 2.30
N LEU A 194 -6.51 -11.80 3.00
CA LEU A 194 -7.73 -12.00 3.77
C LEU A 194 -8.90 -11.25 3.13
N THR A 195 -10.12 -11.67 3.44
CA THR A 195 -11.34 -10.94 3.06
C THR A 195 -12.25 -10.83 4.26
N TYR A 196 -12.86 -9.67 4.45
CA TYR A 196 -13.81 -9.42 5.54
C TYR A 196 -15.16 -9.00 4.98
N PRO A 197 -16.28 -9.41 5.61
CA PRO A 197 -17.58 -8.86 5.27
C PRO A 197 -17.61 -7.35 5.57
N VAL A 198 -17.90 -6.55 4.56
CA VAL A 198 -18.09 -5.09 4.70
C VAL A 198 -19.37 -4.69 3.97
N HIS A 199 -20.50 -4.95 4.63
CA HIS A 199 -21.80 -4.76 4.02
C HIS A 199 -22.17 -3.29 3.84
N GLY A 200 -22.60 -2.94 2.62
CA GLY A 200 -23.15 -1.62 2.32
C GLY A 200 -22.13 -0.48 2.30
N ALA A 201 -20.83 -0.75 2.16
CA ALA A 201 -19.81 0.31 2.04
C ALA A 201 -19.55 0.78 0.60
N ALA A 202 -20.19 0.12 -0.38
CA ALA A 202 -20.19 0.49 -1.79
C ALA A 202 -21.63 0.82 -2.23
N ASP A 203 -22.24 1.82 -1.59
CA ASP A 203 -23.66 2.18 -1.74
C ASP A 203 -23.88 3.60 -2.31
N GLY A 204 -22.80 4.24 -2.79
CA GLY A 204 -22.81 5.63 -3.21
C GLY A 204 -22.83 6.65 -2.07
N GLN A 205 -22.60 6.23 -0.82
CA GLN A 205 -22.42 7.10 0.33
C GLN A 205 -20.95 7.19 0.75
N TRP A 206 -20.68 8.10 1.70
CA TRP A 206 -19.35 8.29 2.26
C TRP A 206 -19.16 7.39 3.47
N HIS A 207 -18.11 6.57 3.44
CA HIS A 207 -17.69 5.71 4.55
C HIS A 207 -16.29 6.07 5.03
N THR A 208 -16.04 5.88 6.32
CA THR A 208 -14.73 6.11 6.93
C THR A 208 -14.01 4.79 7.13
N TRP A 209 -12.85 4.67 6.49
CA TRP A 209 -11.95 3.52 6.57
C TRP A 209 -10.82 3.86 7.52
N ILE A 210 -10.63 3.03 8.54
CA ILE A 210 -9.57 3.20 9.52
C ILE A 210 -8.72 1.94 9.54
N THR A 211 -7.41 2.10 9.42
CA THR A 211 -6.44 1.02 9.67
C THR A 211 -5.40 1.45 10.69
N ASP A 212 -5.30 0.69 11.78
CA ASP A 212 -4.19 0.80 12.73
C ASP A 212 -3.14 -0.25 12.39
N TRP A 213 -1.99 0.21 11.90
CA TRP A 213 -0.82 -0.60 11.62
C TRP A 213 0.18 -0.45 12.76
N HIS A 214 0.52 -1.57 13.41
CA HIS A 214 1.49 -1.63 14.49
C HIS A 214 2.70 -2.48 14.13
N THR A 215 3.86 -2.05 14.64
CA THR A 215 5.14 -2.76 14.49
C THR A 215 5.77 -3.02 15.86
N GLU A 216 6.74 -3.93 15.93
CA GLU A 216 7.46 -4.24 17.16
C GLU A 216 8.90 -4.69 16.92
N LEU A 217 9.67 -4.77 18.00
CA LEU A 217 11.00 -5.39 17.99
C LEU A 217 10.90 -6.79 18.57
N VAL A 218 11.25 -7.79 17.76
CA VAL A 218 11.23 -9.20 18.18
C VAL A 218 12.66 -9.69 18.32
N PRO A 219 13.15 -10.01 19.55
CA PRO A 219 14.48 -10.57 19.74
C PRO A 219 14.75 -11.80 18.86
N ILE A 220 15.93 -11.88 18.26
CA ILE A 220 16.35 -13.01 17.44
C ILE A 220 17.59 -13.68 18.04
N ASP A 221 17.38 -14.86 18.63
CA ASP A 221 18.43 -15.60 19.33
C ASP A 221 19.50 -16.15 18.38
N GLY A 222 20.76 -16.16 18.82
CA GLY A 222 21.86 -16.82 18.12
C GLY A 222 22.40 -16.08 16.89
N VAL A 223 21.94 -14.87 16.61
CA VAL A 223 22.57 -13.99 15.60
C VAL A 223 23.78 -13.29 16.24
N THR A 224 24.93 -13.42 15.60
CA THR A 224 26.20 -12.84 16.07
C THR A 224 26.63 -11.64 15.21
N ASP A 225 27.55 -10.84 15.73
CA ASP A 225 28.07 -9.65 15.04
C ASP A 225 28.75 -9.98 13.69
N SER A 226 29.27 -11.20 13.50
CA SER A 226 29.88 -11.63 12.24
C SER A 226 28.86 -12.06 11.17
N GLN A 227 27.58 -12.19 11.54
CA GLN A 227 26.48 -12.64 10.68
C GLN A 227 25.60 -11.48 10.20
N VAL A 228 26.01 -10.25 10.48
CA VAL A 228 25.30 -9.05 10.06
C VAL A 228 26.24 -8.03 9.45
N SER A 229 25.70 -7.25 8.51
CA SER A 229 26.34 -6.06 7.96
C SER A 229 25.52 -4.82 8.28
N GLU A 230 26.17 -3.70 8.55
CA GLU A 230 25.49 -2.42 8.74
C GLU A 230 25.31 -1.70 7.40
N ALA A 231 24.09 -1.22 7.14
CA ALA A 231 23.78 -0.37 6.00
C ALA A 231 22.54 0.48 6.27
N GLU A 232 22.61 1.75 5.84
CA GLU A 232 21.50 2.72 5.94
C GLU A 232 20.96 2.92 7.37
N GLY A 233 21.82 2.74 8.38
CA GLY A 233 21.44 2.87 9.80
C GLY A 233 20.78 1.63 10.42
N PHE A 234 20.77 0.51 9.70
CA PHE A 234 20.22 -0.78 10.17
C PHE A 234 21.26 -1.90 10.05
N HIS A 235 21.02 -3.00 10.75
CA HIS A 235 21.80 -4.23 10.59
C HIS A 235 21.04 -5.23 9.72
N TRP A 236 21.73 -5.94 8.84
CA TRP A 236 21.13 -6.87 7.90
C TRP A 236 21.83 -8.22 8.03
N VAL A 237 21.05 -9.31 8.08
CA VAL A 237 21.62 -10.66 8.00
C VAL A 237 22.43 -10.76 6.72
N ASN A 238 23.70 -11.15 6.83
CA ASN A 238 24.63 -11.23 5.70
C ASN A 238 25.09 -12.67 5.43
N THR A 239 24.38 -13.67 5.96
CA THR A 239 24.75 -15.06 5.80
C THR A 239 23.55 -16.02 5.77
N LYS A 240 23.76 -17.22 5.22
CA LYS A 240 22.76 -18.28 5.13
C LYS A 240 22.63 -19.10 6.41
N GLU A 241 23.55 -18.97 7.36
CA GLU A 241 23.44 -19.71 8.64
C GLU A 241 22.29 -19.22 9.51
N VAL A 242 21.77 -18.01 9.28
CA VAL A 242 20.55 -17.51 9.93
C VAL A 242 19.35 -17.90 9.04
N PRO A 243 18.44 -18.77 9.52
CA PRO A 243 17.29 -19.18 8.72
C PRO A 243 16.40 -17.99 8.32
N TYR A 244 16.06 -17.92 7.03
CA TYR A 244 15.33 -16.79 6.44
C TYR A 244 13.96 -16.54 7.07
N ASP A 245 13.26 -17.60 7.46
CA ASP A 245 11.93 -17.55 8.09
C ASP A 245 11.92 -16.92 9.50
N ARG A 246 13.10 -16.69 10.09
CA ARG A 246 13.22 -16.00 11.39
C ARG A 246 13.16 -14.49 11.30
N TYR A 247 13.36 -13.92 10.11
CA TYR A 247 13.41 -12.47 9.92
C TYR A 247 12.78 -11.98 8.61
N TRP A 248 12.47 -12.88 7.66
CA TRP A 248 11.80 -12.58 6.40
C TRP A 248 12.44 -11.46 5.57
N GLY A 249 13.76 -11.27 5.71
CA GLY A 249 14.49 -10.20 5.02
C GLY A 249 14.35 -8.83 5.68
N ASN A 250 13.68 -8.70 6.82
CA ASN A 250 13.62 -7.45 7.57
C ASN A 250 14.98 -7.09 8.19
N PRO A 251 15.25 -5.79 8.37
CA PRO A 251 16.42 -5.35 9.11
C PRO A 251 16.35 -5.74 10.58
N LEU A 252 17.50 -5.64 11.23
CA LEU A 252 17.73 -5.90 12.64
C LEU A 252 18.18 -4.63 13.36
N LYS A 253 17.76 -4.53 14.62
CA LYS A 253 18.25 -3.58 15.62
C LYS A 253 19.29 -4.28 16.50
N LYS A 254 20.46 -3.66 16.67
CA LYS A 254 21.45 -4.12 17.66
C LYS A 254 21.01 -3.70 19.06
N LEU A 255 20.85 -4.67 19.96
CA LEU A 255 20.50 -4.48 21.39
C LEU A 255 21.73 -4.53 22.31
N GLY A 256 22.86 -4.96 21.77
CA GLY A 256 24.15 -5.08 22.45
C GLY A 256 25.07 -6.02 21.67
N PRO A 257 26.28 -6.31 22.18
CA PRO A 257 27.18 -7.27 21.55
C PRO A 257 26.49 -8.64 21.37
N GLY A 258 26.41 -9.14 20.14
CA GLY A 258 25.79 -10.42 19.81
C GLY A 258 24.30 -10.54 20.14
N ARG A 259 23.58 -9.42 20.27
CA ARG A 259 22.14 -9.41 20.58
C ARG A 259 21.40 -8.51 19.61
N TYR A 260 20.42 -9.09 18.92
CA TYR A 260 19.65 -8.42 17.89
C TYR A 260 18.15 -8.62 18.08
N ALA A 261 17.37 -7.70 17.53
CA ALA A 261 15.92 -7.83 17.35
C ALA A 261 15.55 -7.53 15.90
N VAL A 262 14.60 -8.28 15.35
CA VAL A 262 14.00 -8.01 14.05
C VAL A 262 13.04 -6.85 14.19
N TYR A 263 13.08 -5.91 13.24
CA TYR A 263 11.99 -4.97 13.03
C TYR A 263 10.83 -5.68 12.36
N ALA A 264 9.75 -5.98 13.09
CA ALA A 264 8.64 -6.80 12.60
C ALA A 264 7.32 -6.03 12.57
N GLY A 265 6.47 -6.30 11.58
CA GLY A 265 5.06 -5.89 11.68
C GLY A 265 4.33 -6.83 12.62
N ARG A 266 3.47 -6.26 13.45
CA ARG A 266 2.73 -6.98 14.50
C ARG A 266 1.30 -7.28 14.10
N VAL A 267 0.56 -6.23 13.73
CA VAL A 267 -0.85 -6.33 13.39
C VAL A 267 -1.28 -5.13 12.54
N ALA A 268 -2.18 -5.35 11.60
CA ALA A 268 -3.02 -4.31 11.01
C ALA A 268 -4.48 -4.58 11.38
N ARG A 269 -5.16 -3.63 12.01
CA ARG A 269 -6.59 -3.75 12.37
C ARG A 269 -7.42 -2.78 11.57
N HIS A 270 -8.59 -3.20 11.13
CA HIS A 270 -9.39 -2.48 10.16
C HIS A 270 -10.78 -2.19 10.69
N TRP A 271 -11.24 -0.95 10.56
CA TRP A 271 -12.59 -0.52 10.89
C TRP A 271 -13.24 0.19 9.71
N VAL A 272 -14.55 0.04 9.62
CA VAL A 272 -15.41 0.79 8.69
C VAL A 272 -16.52 1.44 9.49
N ASP A 273 -16.64 2.75 9.38
CA ASP A 273 -17.58 3.59 10.15
C ASP A 273 -17.55 3.30 11.66
N GLY A 274 -16.33 3.13 12.17
CA GLY A 274 -16.07 2.91 13.59
C GLY A 274 -16.26 1.47 14.08
N LYS A 275 -16.66 0.53 13.21
CA LYS A 275 -16.85 -0.88 13.55
C LYS A 275 -15.68 -1.73 13.06
N LEU A 276 -15.12 -2.56 13.93
CA LEU A 276 -14.07 -3.50 13.56
C LEU A 276 -14.59 -4.48 12.50
N VAL A 277 -13.86 -4.63 11.40
CA VAL A 277 -14.18 -5.59 10.33
C VAL A 277 -13.19 -6.75 10.25
N GLY A 278 -11.95 -6.57 10.69
CA GLY A 278 -10.96 -7.64 10.73
C GLY A 278 -9.55 -7.20 11.12
N GLU A 279 -8.62 -8.16 11.16
CA GLU A 279 -7.21 -7.91 11.47
C GLU A 279 -6.26 -8.85 10.71
N ASN A 280 -5.14 -8.31 10.23
CA ASN A 280 -4.04 -9.08 9.64
C ASN A 280 -2.92 -9.22 10.67
N THR A 281 -2.47 -10.45 10.93
CA THR A 281 -1.39 -10.75 11.89
C THR A 281 -0.20 -11.49 11.26
N ARG A 282 -0.25 -11.78 9.96
CA ARG A 282 0.81 -12.48 9.24
C ARG A 282 1.38 -11.58 8.17
N PHE A 283 2.71 -11.57 8.03
CA PHE A 283 3.40 -10.82 6.98
C PHE A 283 3.02 -9.33 6.93
N VAL A 284 2.65 -8.78 8.09
CA VAL A 284 2.49 -7.33 8.27
C VAL A 284 3.87 -6.71 8.08
N PRO A 285 4.02 -5.68 7.23
CA PRO A 285 5.33 -5.09 7.00
C PRO A 285 5.77 -4.22 8.19
N SER A 286 7.06 -3.91 8.25
CA SER A 286 7.66 -2.94 9.19
C SER A 286 8.30 -1.73 8.50
N MET A 287 8.51 -1.82 7.18
CA MET A 287 9.12 -0.77 6.38
C MET A 287 8.10 0.26 5.94
N GLY A 288 8.43 1.53 6.11
CA GLY A 288 7.55 2.62 5.72
C GLY A 288 7.21 2.61 4.23
N ALA A 289 5.98 3.00 3.90
CA ALA A 289 5.40 2.93 2.56
C ALA A 289 4.53 4.17 2.27
N GLN A 290 4.29 4.47 0.99
CA GLN A 290 3.44 5.59 0.57
C GLN A 290 1.97 5.19 0.59
N LEU A 291 1.07 6.10 0.96
CA LEU A 291 -0.38 5.87 0.83
C LEU A 291 -0.78 6.09 -0.63
N ASN A 292 -1.55 5.14 -1.16
CA ASN A 292 -2.10 5.12 -2.51
C ASN A 292 -3.63 5.09 -2.41
N LEU A 293 -4.28 5.91 -3.25
CA LEU A 293 -5.73 6.07 -3.29
C LEU A 293 -6.17 6.05 -4.75
N GLY A 294 -7.17 5.23 -5.09
CA GLY A 294 -7.75 5.32 -6.42
C GLY A 294 -8.56 4.12 -6.86
N VAL A 295 -8.55 3.89 -8.16
CA VAL A 295 -9.27 2.81 -8.82
C VAL A 295 -8.46 2.26 -9.99
N TRP A 296 -8.39 0.94 -10.09
CA TRP A 296 -7.75 0.23 -11.21
C TRP A 296 -8.64 -0.94 -11.70
N LEU A 297 -8.33 -1.57 -12.84
CA LEU A 297 -9.27 -2.51 -13.50
C LEU A 297 -8.61 -3.84 -13.93
N PRO A 298 -7.97 -4.58 -13.01
CA PRO A 298 -7.31 -5.85 -13.37
C PRO A 298 -8.31 -6.89 -13.89
N ASP A 299 -7.81 -7.85 -14.67
CA ASP A 299 -8.61 -8.97 -15.21
C ASP A 299 -9.47 -9.66 -14.13
N TRP A 300 -8.88 -9.89 -12.95
CA TRP A 300 -9.56 -10.57 -11.84
C TRP A 300 -10.75 -9.79 -11.27
N ALA A 301 -10.90 -8.50 -11.57
CA ALA A 301 -12.07 -7.70 -11.21
C ALA A 301 -13.32 -8.05 -12.04
N GLY A 302 -13.14 -8.74 -13.16
CA GLY A 302 -14.22 -9.16 -14.06
C GLY A 302 -14.64 -8.10 -15.08
N PRO A 303 -15.78 -8.30 -15.77
CA PRO A 303 -16.27 -7.40 -16.82
C PRO A 303 -16.64 -6.00 -16.30
N ALA A 304 -16.26 -4.94 -17.03
CA ALA A 304 -16.56 -3.54 -16.70
C ALA A 304 -17.50 -2.96 -17.75
N LYS A 305 -18.72 -3.50 -17.86
CA LYS A 305 -19.71 -3.14 -18.89
C LYS A 305 -20.38 -1.78 -18.62
N TRP A 306 -19.58 -0.74 -18.68
CA TRP A 306 -19.95 0.65 -18.47
C TRP A 306 -18.89 1.54 -19.11
N LYS A 307 -19.21 2.83 -19.25
CA LYS A 307 -18.29 3.80 -19.84
C LYS A 307 -17.28 4.33 -18.83
N GLU A 308 -17.79 4.89 -17.76
CA GLU A 308 -16.99 5.58 -16.77
C GLU A 308 -17.61 5.41 -15.38
N VAL A 309 -16.77 5.26 -14.37
CA VAL A 309 -17.13 5.34 -12.96
C VAL A 309 -16.13 6.22 -12.23
N GLN A 310 -16.52 6.70 -11.07
CA GLN A 310 -15.71 7.58 -10.24
C GLN A 310 -15.65 7.04 -8.81
N ILE A 311 -14.47 7.10 -8.22
CA ILE A 311 -14.22 6.87 -6.80
C ILE A 311 -13.72 8.18 -6.21
N ARG A 312 -14.23 8.53 -5.03
CA ARG A 312 -13.93 9.82 -4.42
C ARG A 312 -13.40 9.70 -3.00
N PHE A 313 -12.54 10.63 -2.65
CA PHE A 313 -11.90 10.73 -1.34
C PHE A 313 -11.99 12.17 -0.87
N ASP A 314 -12.39 12.41 0.38
CA ASP A 314 -12.44 13.78 0.91
C ASP A 314 -11.44 13.99 2.04
N ARG A 315 -11.54 13.26 3.14
CA ARG A 315 -10.73 13.45 4.34
C ARG A 315 -9.74 12.33 4.50
N ILE A 316 -8.47 12.69 4.62
CA ILE A 316 -7.37 11.78 4.90
C ILE A 316 -6.63 12.29 6.12
N ARG A 317 -6.39 11.41 7.09
CA ARG A 317 -5.53 11.67 8.24
C ARG A 317 -4.63 10.49 8.51
N ILE A 318 -3.37 10.77 8.78
CA ILE A 318 -2.40 9.76 9.16
C ILE A 318 -1.73 10.20 10.45
N TRP A 319 -1.91 9.41 11.50
CA TRP A 319 -1.15 9.56 12.74
C TRP A 319 -0.04 8.53 12.76
N GLN A 320 1.20 8.96 13.01
CA GLN A 320 2.33 8.04 13.19
C GLN A 320 2.42 7.63 14.65
N PHE A 321 2.43 6.31 14.91
CA PHE A 321 2.61 5.78 16.27
C PHE A 321 4.07 5.81 16.69
N ASN A 322 4.99 5.70 15.72
CA ASN A 322 6.43 5.58 15.97
C ASN A 322 6.74 4.36 16.84
N ASP A 323 6.05 3.25 16.56
CA ASP A 323 6.29 1.99 17.22
C ASP A 323 7.77 1.59 17.09
N PRO A 324 8.33 0.88 18.08
CA PRO A 324 9.76 0.56 18.11
C PRO A 324 10.23 -0.31 16.94
N GLY A 325 9.29 -0.99 16.25
CA GLY A 325 9.52 -1.80 15.07
C GLY A 325 9.50 -1.04 13.75
N ASP A 326 9.32 0.27 13.74
CA ASP A 326 9.29 1.06 12.51
C ASP A 326 10.65 1.10 11.81
N VAL A 327 10.63 0.85 10.50
CA VAL A 327 11.79 1.00 9.62
C VAL A 327 11.50 2.13 8.64
N LYS A 328 12.08 3.31 8.89
CA LYS A 328 11.91 4.49 8.05
C LYS A 328 13.16 4.72 7.22
N GLY A 329 12.97 5.22 5.99
CA GLY A 329 14.07 5.59 5.11
C GLY A 329 14.82 4.40 4.50
N ILE A 330 14.24 3.21 4.41
CA ILE A 330 14.80 2.13 3.56
C ILE A 330 14.15 2.15 2.18
N LEU A 331 12.83 2.24 2.14
CA LEU A 331 12.03 2.48 0.95
C LEU A 331 11.88 4.00 0.84
N ARG A 332 12.47 4.59 -0.19
CA ARG A 332 12.52 6.06 -0.40
C ARG A 332 12.06 6.47 -1.79
N ASP A 333 12.13 5.56 -2.74
CA ASP A 333 11.88 5.85 -4.14
C ASP A 333 10.40 6.10 -4.36
N HIS A 334 10.08 6.95 -5.34
CA HIS A 334 8.72 7.02 -5.84
C HIS A 334 8.40 5.74 -6.59
N ILE A 335 7.12 5.41 -6.62
CA ILE A 335 6.62 4.41 -7.55
C ILE A 335 6.85 4.92 -8.97
N ASP A 336 7.73 4.26 -9.72
CA ASP A 336 8.08 4.66 -11.07
C ASP A 336 6.97 4.32 -12.07
N ASP A 337 6.77 5.23 -13.02
CA ASP A 337 5.97 4.98 -14.22
C ASP A 337 6.57 3.81 -15.01
N ASN A 338 5.72 3.00 -15.64
CA ASN A 338 6.18 1.92 -16.52
C ASN A 338 5.64 2.04 -17.96
N PHE A 339 4.98 3.16 -18.28
CA PHE A 339 4.75 3.60 -19.65
C PHE A 339 4.70 5.14 -19.76
N ASP A 340 4.91 5.67 -20.96
CA ASP A 340 4.90 7.11 -21.25
C ASP A 340 3.50 7.64 -21.60
N VAL A 341 3.37 8.95 -21.81
CA VAL A 341 2.08 9.60 -22.16
C VAL A 341 1.47 9.07 -23.47
N ALA A 342 2.30 8.54 -24.38
CA ALA A 342 1.83 7.91 -25.62
C ALA A 342 1.45 6.43 -25.45
N GLY A 343 1.61 5.87 -24.24
CA GLY A 343 1.32 4.49 -23.91
C GLY A 343 2.48 3.51 -24.18
N ASN A 344 3.67 3.99 -24.53
CA ASN A 344 4.82 3.10 -24.79
C ASN A 344 5.46 2.69 -23.47
N PRO A 345 5.86 1.42 -23.28
CA PRO A 345 6.62 1.01 -22.10
C PRO A 345 7.90 1.84 -21.93
N VAL A 346 8.18 2.29 -20.71
CA VAL A 346 9.45 2.93 -20.36
C VAL A 346 10.39 1.89 -19.72
N LYS A 347 11.69 2.05 -19.96
CA LYS A 347 12.73 1.09 -19.54
C LYS A 347 13.31 1.43 -18.17
#